data_AF-A0A9Q5AZM5-F1
#
_entry.id   AF-A0A9Q5AZM5-F1
#
_cell.length_a   1.000
_cell.length_b   1.000
_cell.length_c   1.000
_cell.angle_alpha   90.00
_cell.angle_beta   90.00
_cell.angle_gamma   90.00
#
_symmetry.space_group_name_H-M   'P 1'
#
loop_
_entity.id
_entity.type
_entity.pdbx_description
1 polymer ?
#
loop_
_entity_poly.entity_id
_entity_poly.type
_entity_poly.pdbx_seq_one_letter_code
_entity_poly.pdbx_strand_id
1 'polypeptide(L)'
;MSDGWSDQELAASVEAYRDMLEKQLSATPFVKAHIYRGLAKRFGRDEGAFERRMQNISAIYEARGLRWVKGLKPQKNIGTAIKARLIDMIDSQPNISLVDKELATAVTQAEQEHAFDPKSIEDARNRVLASIVRRRGQAAFRQKLLVAYGERCAVTGCDLVQVLEAAHIHPYRGEQTNAVSNGLLLRADLHTLFDLYLIAIVPGSRLIRLAPALSQSDYTRYEGMPLNTPASPLAMASNEALQWHADQCTWLKSPTGSSG
;
A
#
# COMPACT_ATOMS: atom_id res chain seq x y z
N MET A 1 -12.53 22.58 -40.25
CA MET A 1 -11.59 23.71 -40.28
C MET A 1 -10.48 23.42 -39.29
N SER A 2 -9.27 23.11 -39.77
CA SER A 2 -8.11 22.94 -38.89
C SER A 2 -7.85 24.26 -38.18
N ASP A 3 -7.67 24.23 -36.86
CA ASP A 3 -7.52 25.37 -35.94
C ASP A 3 -6.25 26.24 -36.19
N GLY A 4 -5.64 26.14 -37.37
CA GLY A 4 -4.48 26.91 -37.83
C GLY A 4 -3.17 26.60 -37.12
N TRP A 5 -3.10 25.56 -36.28
CA TRP A 5 -1.90 25.19 -35.52
C TRP A 5 -1.01 24.20 -36.30
N SER A 6 0.22 24.63 -36.59
CA SER A 6 1.28 23.81 -37.17
C SER A 6 1.90 22.85 -36.14
N ASP A 7 2.58 21.79 -36.60
CA ASP A 7 3.26 20.85 -35.68
C ASP A 7 4.38 21.54 -34.91
N GLN A 8 5.04 22.52 -35.52
CA GLN A 8 6.09 23.30 -34.87
C GLN A 8 5.55 24.15 -33.71
N GLU A 9 4.38 24.79 -33.89
CA GLU A 9 3.74 25.55 -32.82
C GLU A 9 3.27 24.64 -31.68
N LEU A 10 2.71 23.46 -31.99
CA LEU A 10 2.27 22.50 -30.98
C LEU A 10 3.45 21.91 -30.21
N ALA A 11 4.52 21.51 -30.90
CA ALA A 11 5.73 20.98 -30.28
C ALA A 11 6.40 22.01 -29.37
N ALA A 12 6.55 23.26 -29.83
CA ALA A 12 7.10 24.34 -29.01
C ALA A 12 6.21 24.65 -27.79
N SER A 13 4.89 24.50 -27.92
CA SER A 13 3.96 24.65 -26.80
C SER A 13 4.14 23.53 -25.77
N VAL A 14 4.30 22.27 -26.22
CA VAL A 14 4.55 21.12 -25.33
C VAL A 14 5.91 21.25 -24.64
N GLU A 15 6.96 21.63 -25.36
CA GLU A 15 8.31 21.85 -24.82
C GLU A 15 8.31 22.95 -23.74
N ALA A 16 7.73 24.11 -24.05
CA ALA A 16 7.62 25.22 -23.10
C ALA A 16 6.75 24.85 -21.89
N TYR A 17 5.70 24.06 -22.07
CA TYR A 17 4.88 23.57 -20.96
C TYR A 17 5.68 22.68 -20.01
N ARG A 18 6.52 21.80 -20.56
CA ARG A 18 7.37 20.91 -19.77
C ARG A 18 8.46 21.65 -19.02
N ASP A 19 9.12 22.62 -19.67
CA ASP A 19 10.11 23.48 -19.00
C ASP A 19 9.48 24.24 -17.82
N MET A 20 8.24 24.75 -17.98
CA MET A 20 7.49 25.35 -16.87
C MET A 20 7.19 24.35 -15.76
N LEU A 21 6.79 23.12 -16.11
CA LEU A 21 6.48 22.09 -15.13
C LEU A 21 7.73 21.64 -14.37
N GLU A 22 8.88 21.50 -15.05
CA GLU A 22 10.14 21.17 -14.41
C GLU A 22 10.60 22.28 -13.47
N LYS A 23 10.57 23.55 -13.92
CA LYS A 23 10.88 24.71 -13.07
C LYS A 23 9.97 24.79 -11.85
N GLN A 24 8.68 24.50 -12.03
CA GLN A 24 7.74 24.42 -10.91
C GLN A 24 8.14 23.33 -9.91
N LEU A 25 8.49 22.14 -10.37
CA LEU A 25 8.86 21.01 -9.53
C LEU A 25 10.21 21.23 -8.84
N SER A 26 11.15 21.94 -9.47
CA SER A 26 12.43 22.34 -8.88
C SER A 26 12.38 23.64 -8.08
N ALA A 27 11.18 24.19 -7.81
CA ALA A 27 10.97 25.49 -7.16
C ALA A 27 11.76 26.65 -7.80
N THR A 28 12.12 26.52 -9.08
CA THR A 28 12.81 27.55 -9.85
C THR A 28 11.78 28.57 -10.35
N PRO A 29 11.97 29.88 -10.10
CA PRO A 29 11.02 30.89 -10.55
C PRO A 29 10.92 30.94 -12.08
N PHE A 30 9.71 31.15 -12.59
CA PHE A 30 9.44 31.44 -14.00
C PHE A 30 8.24 32.39 -14.13
N VAL A 31 8.19 33.12 -15.24
CA VAL A 31 7.11 34.08 -15.53
C VAL A 31 6.41 33.66 -16.82
N LYS A 32 5.18 33.15 -16.70
CA LYS A 32 4.36 32.64 -17.83
C LYS A 32 4.25 33.66 -18.97
N ALA A 33 4.03 34.93 -18.65
CA ALA A 33 3.91 36.00 -19.65
C ALA A 33 5.18 36.16 -20.52
N HIS A 34 6.39 35.95 -19.97
CA HIS A 34 7.62 36.00 -20.76
C HIS A 34 7.69 34.85 -21.77
N ILE A 35 7.22 33.67 -21.37
CA ILE A 35 7.20 32.47 -22.20
C ILE A 35 6.20 32.66 -23.34
N TYR A 36 5.00 33.16 -23.05
CA TYR A 36 3.98 33.42 -24.06
C TYR A 36 4.44 34.47 -25.05
N ARG A 37 5.04 35.58 -24.58
CA ARG A 37 5.64 36.60 -25.44
C ARG A 37 6.74 36.04 -26.34
N GLY A 38 7.58 35.15 -25.81
CA GLY A 38 8.62 34.47 -26.59
C GLY A 38 8.05 33.62 -27.71
N LEU A 39 7.03 32.79 -27.41
CA LEU A 39 6.33 31.96 -28.39
C LEU A 39 5.57 32.81 -29.42
N ALA A 40 4.86 33.84 -28.96
CA ALA A 40 4.15 34.80 -29.79
C ALA A 40 5.09 35.49 -30.79
N LYS A 41 6.23 35.97 -30.32
CA LYS A 41 7.26 36.58 -31.18
C LYS A 41 7.84 35.58 -32.18
N ARG A 42 8.04 34.32 -31.77
CA ARG A 42 8.61 33.28 -32.63
C ARG A 42 7.67 32.85 -33.75
N PHE A 43 6.37 32.75 -33.48
CA PHE A 43 5.39 32.18 -34.41
C PHE A 43 4.39 33.20 -34.98
N GLY A 44 4.49 34.47 -34.60
CA GLY A 44 3.62 35.54 -35.09
C GLY A 44 2.16 35.40 -34.65
N ARG A 45 1.91 34.81 -33.48
CA ARG A 45 0.57 34.52 -32.95
C ARG A 45 0.33 35.25 -31.64
N ASP A 46 -0.94 35.52 -31.31
CA ASP A 46 -1.36 36.18 -30.06
C ASP A 46 -0.88 35.44 -28.80
N GLU A 47 -0.40 36.17 -27.79
CA GLU A 47 0.05 35.60 -26.51
C GLU A 47 -1.08 34.81 -25.82
N GLY A 48 -2.30 35.33 -25.87
CA GLY A 48 -3.48 34.66 -25.30
C GLY A 48 -3.79 33.33 -25.99
N ALA A 49 -3.43 33.15 -27.26
CA ALA A 49 -3.57 31.87 -27.94
C ALA A 49 -2.64 30.80 -27.36
N PHE A 50 -1.40 31.17 -26.98
CA PHE A 50 -0.49 30.25 -26.29
C PHE A 50 -0.97 29.96 -24.88
N GLU A 51 -1.51 30.93 -24.14
CA GLU A 51 -2.09 30.67 -22.82
C GLU A 51 -3.22 29.61 -22.89
N ARG A 52 -4.17 29.77 -23.81
CA ARG A 52 -5.24 28.78 -24.03
C ARG A 52 -4.67 27.41 -24.42
N ARG A 53 -3.63 27.38 -25.25
CA ARG A 53 -2.95 26.13 -25.63
C ARG A 53 -2.30 25.45 -24.42
N MET A 54 -1.67 26.20 -23.52
CA MET A 54 -1.13 25.65 -22.27
C MET A 54 -2.23 25.07 -21.37
N GLN A 55 -3.39 25.73 -21.27
CA GLN A 55 -4.55 25.21 -20.52
C GLN A 55 -5.14 23.93 -21.15
N ASN A 56 -5.10 23.80 -22.48
CA ASN A 56 -5.44 22.56 -23.16
C ASN A 56 -4.44 21.43 -22.86
N ILE A 57 -3.15 21.73 -22.80
CA ILE A 57 -2.12 20.75 -22.39
C ILE A 57 -2.35 20.32 -20.93
N SER A 58 -2.66 21.25 -20.01
CA SER A 58 -3.07 20.92 -18.64
C SER A 58 -4.25 19.94 -18.59
N ALA A 59 -5.23 20.07 -19.48
CA ALA A 59 -6.36 19.14 -19.55
C ALA A 59 -5.98 17.74 -20.03
N ILE A 60 -4.96 17.62 -20.88
CA ILE A 60 -4.42 16.32 -21.30
C ILE A 60 -3.64 15.67 -20.14
N TYR A 61 -2.85 16.44 -19.40
CA TYR A 61 -2.15 15.97 -18.19
C TYR A 61 -3.16 15.50 -17.12
N GLU A 62 -4.19 16.31 -16.83
CA GLU A 62 -5.28 15.95 -15.90
C GLU A 62 -5.96 14.63 -16.30
N ALA A 63 -6.30 14.47 -17.57
CA ALA A 63 -6.96 13.26 -18.07
C ALA A 63 -6.09 11.99 -17.94
N ARG A 64 -4.77 12.15 -17.80
CA ARG A 64 -3.80 11.07 -17.58
C ARG A 64 -3.41 10.89 -16.11
N GLY A 65 -4.05 11.62 -15.20
CA GLY A 65 -3.70 11.60 -13.77
C GLY A 65 -2.36 12.26 -13.45
N LEU A 66 -1.79 13.04 -14.37
CA LEU A 66 -0.53 13.76 -14.17
C LEU A 66 -0.78 15.15 -13.57
N ARG A 67 0.18 15.66 -12.80
CA ARG A 67 0.14 17.04 -12.30
C ARG A 67 0.38 18.03 -13.44
N TRP A 68 -0.22 19.20 -13.32
CA TRP A 68 -0.15 20.28 -14.32
C TRP A 68 0.39 21.58 -13.70
N VAL A 69 0.80 22.53 -14.55
CA VAL A 69 1.43 23.80 -14.12
C VAL A 69 0.42 24.69 -13.38
N LYS A 70 0.70 25.06 -12.12
CA LYS A 70 -0.19 25.86 -11.26
C LYS A 70 -0.60 27.17 -11.95
N GLY A 71 -1.88 27.50 -11.81
CA GLY A 71 -2.48 28.68 -12.46
C GLY A 71 -2.70 28.53 -13.96
N LEU A 72 -2.54 27.34 -14.55
CA LEU A 72 -3.02 26.99 -15.89
C LEU A 72 -4.13 25.97 -15.81
N LYS A 73 -5.30 26.42 -15.34
CA LYS A 73 -6.48 25.57 -15.12
C LYS A 73 -6.83 24.79 -16.42
N PRO A 74 -6.99 23.46 -16.35
CA PRO A 74 -7.40 22.63 -17.47
C PRO A 74 -8.61 23.17 -18.25
N GLN A 75 -8.44 23.37 -19.56
CA GLN A 75 -9.53 23.68 -20.48
C GLN A 75 -9.72 22.57 -21.51
N LYS A 76 -10.91 21.96 -21.52
CA LYS A 76 -11.24 20.75 -22.29
C LYS A 76 -11.77 21.01 -23.71
N ASN A 77 -11.92 22.27 -24.10
CA ASN A 77 -12.31 22.72 -25.44
C ASN A 77 -11.17 22.54 -26.45
N ILE A 78 -10.79 21.28 -26.70
CA ILE A 78 -9.71 20.89 -27.62
C ILE A 78 -10.34 20.18 -28.82
N GLY A 79 -10.12 20.68 -30.03
CA GLY A 79 -10.53 19.98 -31.24
C GLY A 79 -9.86 18.61 -31.35
N THR A 80 -10.59 17.58 -31.77
CA THR A 80 -10.16 16.17 -31.76
C THR A 80 -8.81 15.95 -32.44
N ALA A 81 -8.58 16.56 -33.61
CA ALA A 81 -7.32 16.43 -34.35
C ALA A 81 -6.11 17.02 -33.61
N ILE A 82 -6.29 18.16 -32.94
CA ILE A 82 -5.24 18.81 -32.16
C ILE A 82 -4.98 18.02 -30.87
N LYS A 83 -6.04 17.50 -30.23
CA LYS A 83 -5.92 16.65 -29.04
C LYS A 83 -5.06 15.42 -29.33
N ALA A 84 -5.29 14.75 -30.46
CA ALA A 84 -4.50 13.58 -30.87
C ALA A 84 -3.02 13.91 -31.06
N ARG A 85 -2.71 15.02 -31.77
CA ARG A 85 -1.32 15.47 -31.98
C ARG A 85 -0.60 15.85 -30.68
N LEU A 86 -1.29 16.56 -29.79
CA LEU A 86 -0.72 16.90 -28.47
C LEU A 86 -0.47 15.65 -27.62
N ILE A 87 -1.40 14.68 -27.66
CA ILE A 87 -1.25 13.39 -26.97
C ILE A 87 0.01 12.68 -27.45
N ASP A 88 0.19 12.57 -28.77
CA ASP A 88 1.33 11.90 -29.39
C ASP A 88 2.66 12.58 -29.05
N MET A 89 2.71 13.92 -29.09
CA MET A 89 3.89 14.70 -28.71
C MET A 89 4.27 14.54 -27.23
N ILE A 90 3.27 14.46 -26.34
CA ILE A 90 3.49 14.24 -24.90
C ILE A 90 4.01 12.82 -24.65
N ASP A 91 3.45 11.82 -25.33
CA ASP A 91 3.80 10.40 -25.11
C ASP A 91 5.17 10.04 -25.73
N SER A 92 5.53 10.67 -26.87
CA SER A 92 6.80 10.45 -27.58
C SER A 92 8.03 10.98 -26.84
N GLN A 93 7.83 11.76 -25.79
CA GLN A 93 8.92 12.23 -24.93
C GLN A 93 8.53 11.93 -23.47
N PRO A 94 8.55 10.67 -23.03
CA PRO A 94 8.04 10.29 -21.73
C PRO A 94 8.78 11.05 -20.62
N ASN A 95 8.01 11.56 -19.67
CA ASN A 95 8.51 12.44 -18.61
C ASN A 95 9.04 11.63 -17.42
N ILE A 96 9.93 10.68 -17.71
CA ILE A 96 10.46 9.69 -16.74
C ILE A 96 11.06 10.40 -15.52
N SER A 97 11.81 11.50 -15.72
CA SER A 97 12.44 12.24 -14.61
C SER A 97 11.47 13.04 -13.73
N LEU A 98 10.25 13.35 -14.19
CA LEU A 98 9.26 14.06 -13.38
C LEU A 98 8.43 13.13 -12.51
N VAL A 99 8.20 11.89 -12.96
CA VAL A 99 7.56 10.84 -12.14
C VAL A 99 8.47 10.48 -10.95
N ASP A 100 9.78 10.39 -11.19
CA ASP A 100 10.78 10.11 -10.14
C ASP A 100 10.94 11.29 -9.14
N LYS A 101 10.93 12.54 -9.62
CA LYS A 101 11.03 13.73 -8.76
C LYS A 101 9.78 13.96 -7.91
N GLU A 102 8.58 13.71 -8.44
CA GLU A 102 7.34 13.83 -7.67
C GLU A 102 7.21 12.73 -6.60
N LEU A 103 7.62 11.50 -6.93
CA LEU A 103 7.71 10.41 -5.96
C LEU A 103 8.70 10.74 -4.85
N ALA A 104 9.88 11.26 -5.19
CA ALA A 104 10.87 11.71 -4.21
C ALA A 104 10.35 12.85 -3.33
N THR A 105 9.61 13.81 -3.89
CA THR A 105 9.07 14.96 -3.14
C THR A 105 7.93 14.54 -2.20
N ALA A 106 7.08 13.60 -2.63
CA ALA A 106 6.03 13.03 -1.79
C ALA A 106 6.60 12.23 -0.61
N VAL A 107 7.72 11.52 -0.82
CA VAL A 107 8.46 10.83 0.25
C VAL A 107 9.02 11.85 1.26
N THR A 108 9.69 12.91 0.79
CA THR A 108 10.24 13.97 1.66
C THR A 108 9.15 14.69 2.47
N GLN A 109 7.97 14.91 1.90
CA GLN A 109 6.87 15.59 2.58
C GLN A 109 6.22 14.70 3.66
N ALA A 110 6.12 13.39 3.41
CA ALA A 110 5.71 12.41 4.41
C ALA A 110 6.70 12.30 5.58
N GLU A 111 8.00 12.50 5.35
CA GLU A 111 9.02 12.57 6.40
C GLU A 111 8.93 13.85 7.25
N GLN A 112 8.40 14.96 6.71
CA GLN A 112 8.27 16.23 7.42
C GLN A 112 7.03 16.31 8.32
N GLU A 113 5.90 15.70 7.92
CA GLU A 113 4.70 15.58 8.78
C GLU A 113 4.90 14.60 9.94
N HIS A 114 5.93 13.76 9.86
CA HIS A 114 6.42 12.88 10.92
C HIS A 114 7.89 13.19 11.24
N ALA A 115 8.24 14.47 11.40
CA ALA A 115 9.57 14.87 11.82
C ALA A 115 9.94 14.17 13.14
N PHE A 116 10.89 13.25 13.07
CA PHE A 116 11.50 12.65 14.24
C PHE A 116 12.23 13.74 15.02
N ASP A 117 11.63 14.20 16.13
CA ASP A 117 12.25 15.12 17.08
C ASP A 117 13.05 14.32 18.14
N PRO A 118 14.40 14.36 18.11
CA PRO A 118 15.22 13.62 19.07
C PRO A 118 15.18 14.21 20.49
N LYS A 119 14.53 15.36 20.71
CA LYS A 119 14.52 16.07 22.00
C LYS A 119 13.23 15.89 22.81
N SER A 120 12.18 15.28 22.26
CA SER A 120 10.93 14.98 22.99
C SER A 120 10.78 13.53 23.46
N ILE A 121 11.87 12.76 23.42
CA ILE A 121 11.84 11.36 23.84
C ILE A 121 12.13 11.26 25.34
N GLU A 122 11.07 11.08 26.14
CA GLU A 122 11.21 10.26 27.33
C GLU A 122 11.70 8.85 26.90
N ASP A 123 12.96 8.64 27.26
CA ASP A 123 13.86 7.48 27.24
C ASP A 123 13.98 6.63 25.94
N ALA A 124 14.78 7.13 24.99
CA ALA A 124 15.16 6.44 23.75
C ALA A 124 15.84 5.09 24.04
N ARG A 125 16.54 4.98 25.17
CA ARG A 125 17.20 3.75 25.60
C ARG A 125 16.17 2.67 25.88
N ASN A 126 15.09 2.98 26.59
CA ASN A 126 14.05 2.00 26.92
C ASN A 126 13.24 1.58 25.69
N ARG A 127 13.00 2.48 24.72
CA ARG A 127 12.34 2.14 23.44
C ARG A 127 13.22 1.33 22.50
N VAL A 128 14.52 1.64 22.38
CA VAL A 128 15.48 0.85 21.60
C VAL A 128 15.70 -0.52 22.24
N LEU A 129 15.83 -0.57 23.58
CA LEU A 129 15.88 -1.85 24.29
C LEU A 129 14.58 -2.63 24.10
N ALA A 130 13.41 -2.01 24.24
CA ALA A 130 12.12 -2.66 24.01
C ALA A 130 11.94 -3.13 22.55
N SER A 131 12.42 -2.39 21.56
CA SER A 131 12.34 -2.81 20.14
C SER A 131 13.33 -3.94 19.81
N ILE A 132 14.54 -3.91 20.39
CA ILE A 132 15.52 -5.00 20.29
C ILE A 132 15.01 -6.24 21.01
N VAL A 133 14.47 -6.11 22.23
CA VAL A 133 13.84 -7.19 23.00
C VAL A 133 12.63 -7.74 22.26
N ARG A 134 11.78 -6.89 21.66
CA ARG A 134 10.65 -7.34 20.84
C ARG A 134 11.12 -8.11 19.62
N ARG A 135 12.13 -7.61 18.89
CA ARG A 135 12.66 -8.27 17.69
C ARG A 135 13.34 -9.61 18.02
N ARG A 136 14.18 -9.64 19.05
CA ARG A 136 14.83 -10.87 19.55
C ARG A 136 13.81 -11.85 20.11
N GLY A 137 12.83 -11.35 20.87
CA GLY A 137 11.73 -12.13 21.43
C GLY A 137 10.86 -12.75 20.35
N GLN A 138 10.54 -12.02 19.28
CA GLN A 138 9.82 -12.54 18.10
C GLN A 138 10.64 -13.60 17.34
N ALA A 139 11.95 -13.37 17.15
CA ALA A 139 12.83 -14.36 16.53
C ALA A 139 12.95 -15.64 17.38
N ALA A 140 13.15 -15.50 18.69
CA ALA A 140 13.21 -16.64 19.62
C ALA A 140 11.86 -17.37 19.73
N PHE A 141 10.76 -16.63 19.77
CA PHE A 141 9.39 -17.19 19.76
C PHE A 141 9.13 -17.99 18.50
N ARG A 142 9.50 -17.46 17.33
CA ARG A 142 9.44 -18.19 16.06
C ARG A 142 10.22 -19.48 16.11
N GLN A 143 11.46 -19.46 16.61
CA GLN A 143 12.27 -20.67 16.74
C GLN A 143 11.62 -21.71 17.66
N LYS A 144 11.05 -21.29 18.80
CA LYS A 144 10.32 -22.20 19.69
C LYS A 144 9.12 -22.84 18.99
N LEU A 145 8.37 -22.09 18.18
CA LEU A 145 7.23 -22.61 17.42
C LEU A 145 7.67 -23.56 16.30
N LEU A 146 8.76 -23.25 15.58
CA LEU A 146 9.34 -24.15 14.58
C LEU A 146 9.67 -25.52 15.19
N VAL A 147 10.35 -25.53 16.34
CA VAL A 147 10.67 -26.77 17.05
C VAL A 147 9.40 -27.48 17.54
N ALA A 148 8.47 -26.76 18.16
CA ALA A 148 7.26 -27.35 18.74
C ALA A 148 6.35 -28.02 17.70
N TYR A 149 6.20 -27.40 16.53
CA TYR A 149 5.35 -27.90 15.45
C TYR A 149 6.11 -28.80 14.45
N GLY A 150 7.38 -29.13 14.72
CA GLY A 150 8.19 -29.96 13.83
C GLY A 150 8.31 -29.34 12.43
N GLU A 151 8.45 -28.01 12.37
CA GLU A 151 8.57 -27.22 11.15
C GLU A 151 7.38 -27.35 10.19
N ARG A 152 6.18 -27.68 10.72
CA ARG A 152 4.97 -27.83 9.91
C ARG A 152 3.89 -26.82 10.28
N CYS A 153 3.21 -26.30 9.27
CA CYS A 153 2.03 -25.47 9.47
C CYS A 153 0.95 -26.23 10.26
N ALA A 154 0.44 -25.61 11.33
CA ALA A 154 -0.59 -26.17 12.20
C ALA A 154 -1.89 -26.49 11.44
N VAL A 155 -2.20 -25.76 10.36
CA VAL A 155 -3.43 -25.97 9.57
C VAL A 155 -3.19 -26.92 8.38
N THR A 156 -2.10 -26.73 7.63
CA THR A 156 -1.90 -27.42 6.33
C THR A 156 -0.90 -28.57 6.37
N GLY A 157 -0.07 -28.65 7.40
CA GLY A 157 1.07 -29.56 7.44
C GLY A 157 2.24 -29.18 6.52
N CYS A 158 2.16 -28.06 5.79
CA CYS A 158 3.23 -27.56 4.92
C CYS A 158 4.54 -27.40 5.69
N ASP A 159 5.63 -27.95 5.16
CA ASP A 159 6.97 -28.00 5.75
C ASP A 159 8.00 -27.07 5.07
N LEU A 160 7.54 -26.18 4.17
CA LEU A 160 8.40 -25.15 3.60
C LEU A 160 8.59 -24.01 4.61
N VAL A 161 9.59 -24.13 5.48
CA VAL A 161 9.89 -23.21 6.60
C VAL A 161 9.86 -21.73 6.22
N GLN A 162 10.26 -21.38 5.01
CA GLN A 162 10.36 -20.01 4.48
C GLN A 162 8.99 -19.33 4.38
N VAL A 163 7.90 -20.09 4.19
CA VAL A 163 6.53 -19.54 4.12
C VAL A 163 5.78 -19.65 5.45
N LEU A 164 6.41 -20.24 6.47
CA LEU A 164 5.82 -20.36 7.80
C LEU A 164 6.07 -19.09 8.61
N GLU A 165 5.12 -18.73 9.47
CA GLU A 165 5.12 -17.56 10.33
C GLU A 165 4.62 -17.92 11.72
N ALA A 166 5.14 -17.20 12.71
CA ALA A 166 4.77 -17.35 14.11
C ALA A 166 3.63 -16.40 14.43
N ALA A 167 2.40 -16.93 14.44
CA ALA A 167 1.20 -16.19 14.76
C ALA A 167 0.98 -16.18 16.26
N HIS A 168 0.73 -15.00 16.84
CA HIS A 168 0.27 -14.88 18.21
C HIS A 168 -1.24 -15.10 18.27
N ILE A 169 -1.72 -15.90 19.22
CA ILE A 169 -3.15 -16.09 19.43
C ILE A 169 -3.73 -14.89 20.18
N HIS A 170 -3.10 -14.52 21.30
CA HIS A 170 -3.40 -13.31 22.06
C HIS A 170 -2.27 -12.27 21.84
N PRO A 171 -2.61 -10.97 21.66
CA PRO A 171 -1.64 -9.90 21.43
C PRO A 171 -0.50 -9.87 22.45
N TYR A 172 0.67 -9.48 21.95
CA TYR A 172 1.88 -9.33 22.74
C TYR A 172 1.70 -8.27 23.85
N ARG A 173 1.91 -8.65 25.11
CA ARG A 173 1.89 -7.77 26.29
C ARG A 173 3.21 -7.80 27.09
N GLY A 174 4.30 -8.30 26.50
CA GLY A 174 5.61 -8.48 27.14
C GLY A 174 6.20 -9.89 26.92
N GLU A 175 7.41 -10.15 27.41
CA GLU A 175 8.10 -11.45 27.18
C GLU A 175 7.29 -12.67 27.64
N GLN A 176 6.49 -12.53 28.70
CA GLN A 176 5.60 -13.60 29.18
C GLN A 176 4.55 -14.06 28.14
N THR A 177 4.25 -13.25 27.13
CA THR A 177 3.30 -13.60 26.05
C THR A 177 3.96 -14.34 24.88
N ASN A 178 5.29 -14.51 24.88
CA ASN A 178 6.04 -15.34 23.92
C ASN A 178 6.12 -16.82 24.36
N ALA A 179 5.04 -17.32 24.97
CA ALA A 179 4.89 -18.73 25.31
C ALA A 179 4.40 -19.51 24.08
N VAL A 180 4.92 -20.72 23.85
CA VAL A 180 4.52 -21.58 22.72
C VAL A 180 3.00 -21.83 22.70
N SER A 181 2.40 -21.95 23.89
CA SER A 181 0.94 -22.10 24.05
C SER A 181 0.12 -20.86 23.66
N ASN A 182 0.76 -19.70 23.46
CA ASN A 182 0.14 -18.50 22.88
C ASN A 182 0.44 -18.35 21.38
N GLY A 183 0.93 -19.41 20.73
CA GLY A 183 1.40 -19.35 19.35
C GLY A 183 0.90 -20.49 18.47
N LEU A 184 0.70 -20.15 17.19
CA LEU A 184 0.50 -21.10 16.11
C LEU A 184 1.61 -20.89 15.07
N LEU A 185 2.11 -21.99 14.51
CA LEU A 185 2.98 -21.91 13.33
C LEU A 185 2.11 -22.04 12.08
N LEU A 186 1.95 -20.97 11.31
CA LEU A 186 1.00 -20.89 10.20
C LEU A 186 1.71 -20.55 8.89
N ARG A 187 1.14 -20.93 7.74
CA ARG A 187 1.55 -20.36 6.45
C ARG A 187 1.16 -18.88 6.40
N ALA A 188 1.93 -18.03 5.73
CA ALA A 188 1.75 -16.56 5.75
C ALA A 188 0.34 -16.07 5.36
N ASP A 189 -0.30 -16.74 4.39
CA ASP A 189 -1.68 -16.46 4.02
C ASP A 189 -2.68 -16.80 5.12
N LEU A 190 -2.54 -17.96 5.76
CA LEU A 190 -3.38 -18.39 6.88
C LEU A 190 -3.14 -17.59 8.14
N HIS A 191 -1.91 -17.15 8.38
CA HIS A 191 -1.59 -16.18 9.43
C HIS A 191 -2.34 -14.87 9.20
N THR A 192 -2.29 -14.33 7.97
CA THR A 192 -3.05 -13.13 7.61
C THR A 192 -4.55 -13.31 7.84
N LEU A 193 -5.12 -14.44 7.42
CA LEU A 193 -6.55 -14.72 7.64
C LEU A 193 -6.90 -14.90 9.12
N PHE A 194 -6.00 -15.46 9.92
CA PHE A 194 -6.16 -15.63 11.36
C PHE A 194 -6.13 -14.28 12.09
N ASP A 195 -5.20 -13.40 11.73
CA ASP A 195 -5.08 -12.05 12.29
C ASP A 195 -6.26 -11.15 11.91
N LEU A 196 -6.82 -11.34 10.72
CA LEU A 196 -8.04 -10.67 10.26
C LEU A 196 -9.33 -11.27 10.86
N TYR A 197 -9.22 -12.25 11.75
CA TYR A 197 -10.35 -12.97 12.35
C TYR A 197 -11.27 -13.63 11.30
N LEU A 198 -10.73 -14.03 10.16
CA LEU A 198 -11.45 -14.75 9.10
C LEU A 198 -11.35 -16.27 9.26
N ILE A 199 -10.39 -16.74 10.06
CA ILE A 199 -10.25 -18.14 10.47
C ILE A 199 -10.22 -18.17 12.00
N ALA A 200 -10.99 -19.07 12.60
CA ALA A 200 -10.98 -19.33 14.03
C ALA A 200 -10.61 -20.79 14.33
N ILE A 201 -9.96 -21.02 15.46
CA ILE A 201 -9.79 -22.36 16.02
C ILE A 201 -10.72 -22.49 17.21
N VAL A 202 -11.67 -23.43 17.15
CA VAL A 202 -12.67 -23.61 18.21
C VAL A 202 -11.97 -24.09 19.50
N PRO A 203 -12.15 -23.38 20.63
CA PRO A 203 -11.57 -23.80 21.91
C PRO A 203 -12.04 -25.20 22.31
N GLY A 204 -11.16 -25.99 22.92
CA GLY A 204 -11.44 -27.37 23.30
C GLY A 204 -11.34 -28.35 22.13
N SER A 205 -12.24 -28.25 21.14
CA SER A 205 -12.28 -29.19 20.00
C SER A 205 -11.15 -28.98 19.00
N ARG A 206 -10.56 -27.77 18.95
CA ARG A 206 -9.48 -27.36 18.04
C ARG A 206 -9.82 -27.54 16.57
N LEU A 207 -11.11 -27.52 16.24
CA LEU A 207 -11.58 -27.55 14.86
C LEU A 207 -11.43 -26.17 14.23
N ILE A 208 -11.01 -26.15 12.96
CA ILE A 208 -10.90 -24.93 12.17
C ILE A 208 -12.29 -24.51 11.70
N ARG A 209 -12.61 -23.22 11.81
CA ARG A 209 -13.83 -22.60 11.29
C ARG A 209 -13.46 -21.41 10.44
N LEU A 210 -14.24 -21.16 9.39
CA LEU A 210 -14.02 -20.08 8.45
C LEU A 210 -15.18 -19.08 8.49
N ALA A 211 -14.85 -17.81 8.33
CA ALA A 211 -15.83 -16.76 8.15
C ALA A 211 -16.66 -16.99 6.87
N PRO A 212 -17.94 -16.58 6.85
CA PRO A 212 -18.77 -16.67 5.64
C PRO A 212 -18.15 -16.02 4.39
N ALA A 213 -17.32 -14.99 4.59
CA ALA A 213 -16.57 -14.32 3.51
C ALA A 213 -15.62 -15.26 2.75
N LEU A 214 -15.21 -16.38 3.34
CA LEU A 214 -14.33 -17.38 2.71
C LEU A 214 -15.11 -18.54 2.05
N SER A 215 -16.44 -18.54 2.09
CA SER A 215 -17.29 -19.66 1.63
C SER A 215 -17.18 -20.02 0.14
N GLN A 216 -16.64 -19.13 -0.69
CA GLN A 216 -16.43 -19.34 -2.13
C GLN A 216 -14.93 -19.39 -2.49
N SER A 217 -14.08 -19.70 -1.52
CA SER A 217 -12.62 -19.76 -1.70
C SER A 217 -12.09 -21.17 -1.53
N ASP A 218 -10.85 -21.39 -1.99
CA ASP A 218 -10.13 -22.66 -1.82
C ASP A 218 -9.84 -23.00 -0.34
N TYR A 219 -9.98 -22.04 0.58
CA TYR A 219 -9.78 -22.28 2.01
C TYR A 219 -10.87 -23.14 2.64
N THR A 220 -12.04 -23.27 2.00
CA THR A 220 -13.17 -24.12 2.44
C THR A 220 -12.76 -25.56 2.75
N ARG A 221 -11.71 -26.06 2.11
CA ARG A 221 -11.12 -27.38 2.40
C ARG A 221 -10.65 -27.55 3.84
N TYR A 222 -10.38 -26.46 4.58
CA TYR A 222 -9.94 -26.51 5.97
C TYR A 222 -11.09 -26.40 6.98
N GLU A 223 -12.32 -26.08 6.53
CA GLU A 223 -13.49 -26.02 7.40
C GLU A 223 -13.70 -27.37 8.10
N GLY A 224 -13.82 -27.34 9.43
CA GLY A 224 -14.04 -28.52 10.26
C GLY A 224 -12.83 -29.45 10.38
N MET A 225 -11.69 -29.14 9.77
CA MET A 225 -10.48 -29.94 9.95
C MET A 225 -9.89 -29.73 11.37
N PRO A 226 -9.31 -30.78 11.98
CA PRO A 226 -8.61 -30.63 13.24
C PRO A 226 -7.28 -29.88 13.04
N LEU A 227 -6.94 -29.02 13.99
CA LEU A 227 -5.61 -28.40 14.04
C LEU A 227 -4.54 -29.46 14.32
N ASN A 228 -3.44 -29.44 13.56
CA ASN A 228 -2.25 -30.22 13.88
C ASN A 228 -1.60 -29.66 15.15
N THR A 229 -1.40 -30.52 16.15
CA THR A 229 -0.86 -30.11 17.46
C THR A 229 0.60 -30.50 17.63
N PRO A 230 1.38 -29.73 18.41
CA PRO A 230 2.70 -30.14 18.87
C PRO A 230 2.67 -31.51 19.57
N ALA A 231 3.77 -32.25 19.48
CA ALA A 231 3.90 -33.55 20.17
C ALA A 231 3.86 -33.43 21.70
N SER A 232 4.26 -32.28 22.25
CA SER A 232 4.21 -32.00 23.68
C SER A 232 2.90 -31.32 24.08
N PRO A 233 2.14 -31.86 25.06
CA PRO A 233 0.92 -31.25 25.55
C PRO A 233 1.09 -29.82 26.10
N LEU A 234 2.25 -29.53 26.71
CA LEU A 234 2.57 -28.20 27.24
C LEU A 234 2.83 -27.15 26.15
N ALA A 235 3.11 -27.60 24.93
CA ALA A 235 3.31 -26.73 23.78
C ALA A 235 2.01 -26.49 22.99
N MET A 236 0.91 -27.16 23.34
CA MET A 236 -0.38 -26.93 22.67
C MET A 236 -0.89 -25.51 22.91
N ALA A 237 -1.59 -24.97 21.92
CA ALA A 237 -2.31 -23.72 22.06
C ALA A 237 -3.26 -23.76 23.28
N SER A 238 -3.20 -22.73 24.13
CA SER A 238 -4.05 -22.55 25.31
C SER A 238 -5.51 -22.37 24.88
N ASN A 239 -6.42 -23.05 25.57
CA ASN A 239 -7.85 -22.91 25.31
C ASN A 239 -8.34 -21.49 25.62
N GLU A 240 -7.78 -20.85 26.65
CA GLU A 240 -8.12 -19.48 27.04
C GLU A 240 -7.66 -18.48 25.98
N ALA A 241 -6.45 -18.66 25.42
CA ALA A 241 -5.98 -17.84 24.31
C ALA A 241 -6.85 -18.03 23.07
N LEU A 242 -7.17 -19.28 22.72
CA LEU A 242 -8.07 -19.60 21.61
C LEU A 242 -9.47 -19.02 21.83
N GLN A 243 -9.98 -19.04 23.06
CA GLN A 243 -11.27 -18.45 23.41
C GLN A 243 -11.26 -16.94 23.20
N TRP A 244 -10.19 -16.26 23.64
CA TRP A 244 -10.03 -14.83 23.39
C TRP A 244 -10.05 -14.48 21.89
N HIS A 245 -9.35 -15.25 21.06
CA HIS A 245 -9.31 -15.04 19.61
C HIS A 245 -10.67 -15.33 18.96
N ALA A 246 -11.30 -16.45 19.36
CA ALA A 246 -12.65 -16.82 18.94
C ALA A 246 -13.70 -15.74 19.29
N ASP A 247 -13.53 -15.03 20.41
CA ASP A 247 -14.39 -13.92 20.80
C ASP A 247 -14.29 -12.70 19.89
N GLN A 248 -13.17 -12.52 19.18
CA GLN A 248 -13.00 -11.49 18.16
C GLN A 248 -13.70 -11.86 16.84
N CYS A 249 -13.94 -13.15 16.61
CA CYS A 249 -14.62 -13.68 15.43
C CYS A 249 -16.14 -13.53 15.56
N THR A 250 -16.67 -12.35 15.23
CA THR A 250 -18.11 -12.02 15.39
C THR A 250 -19.07 -12.99 14.70
N TRP A 251 -18.63 -13.61 13.60
CA TRP A 251 -19.39 -14.59 12.81
C TRP A 251 -19.46 -15.99 13.46
N LEU A 252 -18.56 -16.30 14.38
CA LEU A 252 -18.51 -17.60 15.07
C LEU A 252 -19.66 -17.72 16.09
N LYS A 253 -20.14 -16.58 16.61
CA LYS A 253 -21.30 -16.45 17.50
C LYS A 253 -22.60 -16.34 16.70
N SER A 254 -22.89 -17.31 15.84
CA SER A 254 -24.25 -17.43 15.29
C SER A 254 -25.07 -18.32 16.24
N PRO A 255 -26.25 -17.86 16.71
CA PRO A 255 -27.06 -18.59 17.67
C PRO A 255 -27.57 -19.88 17.05
N THR A 256 -27.76 -20.89 17.90
CA THR A 256 -28.53 -22.11 17.65
C THR A 256 -29.71 -21.86 16.69
N GLY A 257 -29.56 -22.30 15.44
CA GLY A 257 -30.62 -22.38 14.45
C GLY A 257 -31.24 -23.76 14.50
N SER A 258 -32.46 -23.80 15.01
CA SER A 258 -33.42 -24.91 15.11
C SER A 258 -33.19 -26.12 14.21
N SER A 259 -33.22 -27.29 14.83
CA SER A 259 -33.78 -28.52 14.28
C SER A 259 -35.03 -28.25 13.44
N GLY A 260 -35.03 -28.76 12.21
CA GLY A 260 -36.19 -29.04 11.39
C GLY A 260 -36.21 -30.52 11.06
#